data_AF-A0A4U9J4I2-F1
#
_entry.id   AF-A0A4U9J4I2-F1
#
_cell.length_a   1.000
_cell.length_b   1.000
_cell.length_c   1.000
_cell.angle_alpha   90.00
_cell.angle_beta   90.00
_cell.angle_gamma   90.00
#
_symmetry.space_group_name_H-M   'P 1'
#
loop_
_entity.id
_entity.type
_entity.pdbx_description
1 polymer ?
#
loop_
_entity_poly.entity_id
_entity_poly.type
_entity_poly.pdbx_seq_one_letter_code
_entity_poly.pdbx_strand_id
1 'polypeptide(L)'
;MTTQAVSGRRYFTKAWLLEQKSLIALLVLIAIVSTMSPNFFTVNNLFNILQQTSVNAIMAVGMTLVILTSGIDLSVGSLLALTGAVAASIVGIEVNALVAVAAALALGAAIGGRHRNDRGERPRAGLYRHPGNDVTAARCDHGLHQR
;
A
#
# COMPACT_ATOMS: atom_id res chain seq x y z
N MET A 1 -39.82 21.22 -37.57
CA MET A 1 -40.16 21.07 -36.13
C MET A 1 -40.72 19.68 -35.91
N THR A 2 -39.88 18.72 -35.55
CA THR A 2 -40.32 17.39 -35.11
C THR A 2 -39.91 17.24 -33.66
N THR A 3 -40.86 17.41 -32.76
CA THR A 3 -40.68 17.21 -31.31
C THR A 3 -40.42 15.72 -31.08
N GLN A 4 -39.18 15.38 -30.74
CA GLN A 4 -38.84 14.06 -30.22
C GLN A 4 -39.30 14.00 -28.77
N ALA A 5 -40.25 13.12 -28.49
CA ALA A 5 -40.75 12.87 -27.15
C ALA A 5 -39.62 12.36 -26.26
N VAL A 6 -39.27 13.11 -25.22
CA VAL A 6 -38.39 12.63 -24.15
C VAL A 6 -39.10 11.46 -23.47
N SER A 7 -38.67 10.24 -23.79
CA SER A 7 -39.13 9.01 -23.14
C SER A 7 -38.63 9.00 -21.70
N GLY A 8 -39.37 9.72 -20.85
CA GLY A 8 -39.25 9.65 -19.42
C GLY A 8 -39.65 8.25 -18.95
N ARG A 9 -38.85 7.71 -18.02
CA ARG A 9 -39.16 6.55 -17.17
C ARG A 9 -38.77 5.17 -17.70
N ARG A 10 -37.52 4.99 -18.16
CA ARG A 10 -36.84 3.70 -18.00
C ARG A 10 -36.18 3.67 -16.62
N TYR A 11 -36.97 3.33 -15.62
CA TYR A 11 -36.52 3.00 -14.26
C TYR A 11 -35.21 2.20 -14.32
N PHE A 12 -34.14 2.63 -13.65
CA PHE A 12 -33.29 1.70 -12.91
C PHE A 12 -32.94 0.41 -13.69
N THR A 13 -32.48 0.59 -14.94
CA THR A 13 -32.28 -0.47 -15.92
C THR A 13 -31.29 -1.46 -15.34
N LYS A 14 -31.51 -2.79 -15.46
CA LYS A 14 -30.63 -3.82 -14.87
C LYS A 14 -29.12 -3.57 -15.06
N ALA A 15 -28.73 -2.89 -16.13
CA ALA A 15 -27.37 -2.40 -16.36
C ALA A 15 -26.82 -1.46 -15.26
N TRP A 16 -27.58 -0.48 -14.76
CA TRP A 16 -27.15 0.44 -13.70
C TRP A 16 -26.96 -0.25 -12.35
N LEU A 17 -27.83 -1.22 -12.03
CA LEU A 17 -27.64 -2.13 -10.89
C LEU A 17 -26.37 -2.97 -11.07
N LEU A 18 -26.14 -3.52 -12.27
CA LEU A 18 -24.93 -4.30 -12.58
C LEU A 18 -23.64 -3.45 -12.66
N GLU A 19 -23.75 -2.14 -12.80
CA GLU A 19 -22.63 -1.20 -12.69
C GLU A 19 -22.20 -1.04 -11.21
N GLN A 20 -23.17 -1.07 -10.29
CA GLN A 20 -22.96 -0.89 -8.85
C GLN A 20 -22.80 -2.21 -8.08
N LYS A 21 -22.15 -3.20 -8.70
CA LYS A 21 -21.92 -4.54 -8.12
C LYS A 21 -21.34 -4.51 -6.71
N SER A 22 -20.39 -3.61 -6.43
CA SER A 22 -19.76 -3.47 -5.11
C SER A 22 -20.76 -3.02 -4.04
N LEU A 23 -21.59 -2.01 -4.33
CA LEU A 23 -22.59 -1.51 -3.39
C LEU A 23 -23.70 -2.54 -3.15
N ILE A 24 -24.14 -3.24 -4.20
CA ILE A 24 -25.13 -4.32 -4.07
C ILE A 24 -24.55 -5.47 -3.24
N ALA A 25 -23.31 -5.88 -3.52
CA ALA A 25 -22.62 -6.91 -2.73
C ALA A 25 -22.50 -6.51 -1.26
N LEU A 26 -22.17 -5.25 -0.96
CA LEU A 26 -22.12 -4.72 0.40
C LEU A 26 -23.49 -4.80 1.10
N LEU A 27 -24.57 -4.38 0.44
CA LEU A 27 -25.92 -4.43 1.02
C LEU A 27 -26.37 -5.87 1.30
N VAL A 28 -26.12 -6.79 0.37
CA VAL A 28 -26.42 -8.22 0.56
C VAL A 28 -25.60 -8.80 1.72
N LEU A 29 -24.32 -8.47 1.79
CA LEU A 29 -23.45 -8.90 2.89
C LEU A 29 -23.97 -8.39 4.24
N ILE A 30 -24.37 -7.12 4.34
CA ILE A 30 -24.95 -6.54 5.56
C ILE A 30 -26.22 -7.29 5.98
N ALA A 31 -27.11 -7.58 5.03
CA ALA A 31 -28.35 -8.34 5.31
C ALA A 31 -28.05 -9.75 5.84
N ILE A 32 -27.08 -10.45 5.27
CA ILE A 32 -26.70 -11.80 5.73
C ILE A 32 -26.04 -11.73 7.10
N VAL A 33 -25.04 -10.86 7.29
CA VAL A 33 -24.31 -10.79 8.56
C VAL A 33 -25.20 -10.28 9.70
N SER A 34 -26.13 -9.37 9.43
CA SER A 34 -27.10 -8.90 10.44
C SER A 34 -28.07 -9.99 10.91
N THR A 35 -28.44 -10.95 10.05
CA THR A 35 -29.29 -12.09 10.44
C THR A 35 -28.49 -13.18 11.16
N MET A 36 -27.21 -13.34 10.85
CA MET A 36 -26.33 -14.33 11.49
C MET A 36 -25.73 -13.85 12.83
N SER A 37 -25.55 -12.53 13.00
CA SER A 37 -24.95 -11.94 14.19
C SER A 37 -25.89 -10.92 14.85
N PRO A 38 -26.58 -11.28 15.95
CA PRO A 38 -27.48 -10.37 16.65
C PRO A 38 -26.74 -9.15 17.24
N ASN A 39 -25.42 -9.23 17.38
CA ASN A 39 -24.58 -8.13 17.87
C ASN A 39 -24.12 -7.15 16.79
N PHE A 40 -24.46 -7.40 15.51
CA PHE A 40 -23.93 -6.62 14.38
C PHE A 40 -24.24 -5.12 14.49
N PHE A 41 -25.49 -4.78 14.86
CA PHE A 41 -25.94 -3.39 15.01
C PHE A 41 -25.73 -2.82 16.42
N THR A 42 -25.00 -3.51 17.30
CA THR A 42 -24.66 -2.93 18.60
C THR A 42 -23.75 -1.72 18.40
N VAL A 43 -23.98 -0.67 19.20
CA VAL A 43 -23.22 0.59 19.13
C VAL A 43 -21.72 0.33 19.29
N ASN A 44 -21.34 -0.59 20.18
CA ASN A 44 -19.94 -0.99 20.37
C ASN A 44 -19.35 -1.64 19.12
N ASN A 45 -20.07 -2.58 18.49
CA ASN A 45 -19.57 -3.23 17.26
C ASN A 45 -19.46 -2.22 16.10
N LEU A 46 -20.42 -1.31 15.98
CA LEU A 46 -20.38 -0.25 14.98
C LEU A 46 -19.19 0.69 15.21
N PHE A 47 -18.94 1.14 16.45
CA PHE A 47 -17.76 1.94 16.77
C PHE A 47 -16.46 1.18 16.55
N ASN A 48 -16.40 -0.12 16.81
CA ASN A 48 -15.22 -0.95 16.56
C ASN A 48 -14.91 -1.01 15.05
N ILE A 49 -15.93 -1.29 14.22
CA ILE A 49 -15.80 -1.32 12.76
C ILE A 49 -15.38 0.05 12.22
N LEU A 50 -16.02 1.13 12.69
CA LEU A 50 -15.69 2.48 12.28
C LEU A 50 -14.25 2.86 12.67
N GLN A 51 -13.83 2.60 13.91
CA GLN A 51 -12.46 2.87 14.35
C GLN A 51 -11.43 2.09 13.53
N GLN A 52 -11.64 0.79 13.32
CA GLN A 52 -10.72 -0.04 12.53
C GLN A 52 -10.64 0.44 11.07
N THR A 53 -11.78 0.82 10.48
CA THR A 53 -11.83 1.34 9.11
C THR A 53 -11.17 2.70 9.01
N SER A 54 -11.38 3.60 9.97
CA SER A 54 -10.75 4.92 10.02
C SER A 54 -9.22 4.83 10.13
N VAL A 55 -8.71 3.95 10.99
CA VAL A 55 -7.26 3.72 11.12
C VAL A 55 -6.67 3.25 9.79
N ASN A 56 -7.31 2.26 9.14
CA ASN A 56 -6.86 1.77 7.84
C ASN A 56 -6.94 2.84 6.74
N ALA A 57 -7.98 3.67 6.74
CA ALA A 57 -8.14 4.75 5.76
C ALA A 57 -7.06 5.83 5.91
N ILE A 58 -6.75 6.25 7.14
CA ILE A 58 -5.67 7.23 7.41
C ILE A 58 -4.32 6.64 7.00
N MET A 59 -4.06 5.38 7.34
CA MET A 59 -2.84 4.68 6.93
C MET A 59 -2.71 4.60 5.40
N ALA A 60 -3.80 4.30 4.69
CA ALA A 60 -3.82 4.24 3.23
C ALA A 60 -3.49 5.61 2.60
N VAL A 61 -4.07 6.70 3.13
CA VAL A 61 -3.76 8.06 2.67
C VAL A 61 -2.31 8.44 2.98
N GLY A 62 -1.78 8.04 4.13
CA GLY A 62 -0.35 8.23 4.44
C GLY A 62 0.56 7.52 3.44
N MET A 63 0.22 6.28 3.07
CA MET A 63 0.96 5.49 2.09
C MET A 63 0.91 6.11 0.68
N THR A 64 -0.22 6.69 0.26
CA THR A 64 -0.31 7.35 -1.06
C THR A 64 0.55 8.61 -1.14
N LEU A 65 0.61 9.42 -0.07
CA LEU A 65 1.49 10.59 -0.01
C LEU A 65 2.98 10.21 -0.02
N VAL A 66 3.36 9.12 0.67
CA VAL A 66 4.73 8.58 0.66
C VAL A 66 5.14 8.13 -0.75
N ILE A 67 4.25 7.45 -1.48
CA ILE A 67 4.48 7.05 -2.88
C ILE A 67 4.75 8.27 -3.76
N LEU A 68 3.90 9.29 -3.67
CA LEU A 68 4.01 10.50 -4.50
C LEU A 68 5.29 11.29 -4.23
N THR A 69 5.84 11.22 -3.03
CA THR A 69 7.05 11.97 -2.66
C THR A 69 8.35 11.29 -3.13
N SER A 70 8.30 10.01 -3.56
CA SER A 70 9.34 9.22 -4.27
C SER A 70 10.80 9.26 -3.77
N GLY A 71 11.12 9.99 -2.70
CA GLY A 71 12.49 10.20 -2.22
C GLY A 71 12.88 9.35 -1.02
N ILE A 72 11.91 8.72 -0.35
CA ILE A 72 12.15 8.00 0.90
C ILE A 72 11.30 6.71 0.89
N ASP A 73 11.75 5.77 0.07
CA ASP A 73 11.57 4.32 0.16
C ASP A 73 10.15 3.78 0.46
N LEU A 74 9.53 3.21 -0.58
CA LEU A 74 8.30 2.41 -0.53
C LEU A 74 8.41 1.16 0.37
N SER A 75 9.60 0.89 0.91
CA SER A 75 9.93 -0.28 1.73
C SER A 75 9.11 -0.43 3.02
N VAL A 76 8.41 0.61 3.47
CA VAL A 76 7.46 0.48 4.59
C VAL A 76 6.34 -0.51 4.29
N GLY A 77 5.89 -0.59 3.03
CA GLY A 77 4.84 -1.53 2.62
C GLY A 77 5.33 -2.98 2.60
N SER A 78 6.55 -3.23 2.10
CA SER A 78 7.13 -4.58 2.06
C SER A 78 7.55 -5.06 3.46
N LEU A 79 8.03 -4.16 4.33
CA LEU A 79 8.36 -4.49 5.71
C LEU A 79 7.10 -4.83 6.53
N LEU A 80 6.02 -4.07 6.35
CA LEU A 80 4.73 -4.36 6.98
C LEU A 80 4.18 -5.72 6.52
N ALA A 81 4.25 -6.01 5.21
CA ALA A 81 3.80 -7.28 4.65
C ALA A 81 4.63 -8.47 5.19
N LEU A 82 5.96 -8.35 5.23
CA LEU A 82 6.84 -9.41 5.72
C LEU A 82 6.65 -9.68 7.21
N THR A 83 6.67 -8.64 8.03
CA THR A 83 6.49 -8.77 9.49
C THR A 83 5.09 -9.27 9.85
N GLY A 84 4.07 -8.85 9.10
CA GLY A 84 2.70 -9.35 9.22
C GLY A 84 2.56 -10.83 8.84
N ALA A 85 3.18 -11.25 7.73
CA ALA A 85 3.19 -12.66 7.32
C ALA A 85 3.86 -13.55 8.37
N VAL A 86 5.00 -13.13 8.91
CA VAL A 86 5.71 -13.85 9.97
C VAL A 86 4.88 -13.92 11.26
N ALA A 87 4.28 -12.82 11.69
CA ALA A 87 3.41 -12.81 12.85
C ALA A 87 2.21 -13.76 12.66
N ALA A 88 1.56 -13.73 11.49
CA ALA A 88 0.45 -14.61 11.16
C ALA A 88 0.86 -16.09 11.12
N SER A 89 2.03 -16.40 10.56
CA SER A 89 2.57 -17.77 10.56
C SER A 89 2.86 -18.28 11.96
N ILE A 90 3.38 -17.44 12.86
CA ILE A 90 3.66 -17.83 14.26
C ILE A 90 2.37 -18.02 15.05
N VAL A 91 1.36 -17.15 14.86
CA VAL A 91 0.05 -17.36 15.48
C VAL A 91 -0.63 -18.62 14.93
N GLY A 92 -0.44 -18.93 13.65
CA GLY A 92 -0.98 -20.13 13.00
C GLY A 92 -0.45 -21.46 13.52
N ILE A 93 0.70 -21.46 14.22
CA ILE A 93 1.26 -22.64 14.91
C ILE A 93 0.92 -22.65 16.42
N GLU A 94 -0.15 -21.95 16.81
CA GLU A 94 -0.68 -21.87 18.19
C GLU A 94 0.30 -21.30 19.24
N VAL A 95 1.30 -20.53 18.81
CA VAL A 95 2.22 -19.85 19.70
C VAL A 95 1.58 -18.56 20.25
N ASN A 96 1.88 -18.23 21.51
CA ASN A 96 1.36 -17.04 22.20
C ASN A 96 1.59 -15.76 21.37
N ALA A 97 0.53 -14.95 21.21
CA ALA A 97 0.53 -13.72 20.43
C ALA A 97 1.64 -12.74 20.84
N LEU A 98 2.01 -12.70 22.13
CA LEU A 98 3.13 -11.89 22.61
C LEU A 98 4.47 -12.28 21.97
N VAL A 99 4.70 -13.58 21.77
CA VAL A 99 5.92 -14.10 21.14
C VAL A 99 5.91 -13.79 19.64
N ALA A 100 4.75 -13.90 18.99
CA ALA A 100 4.60 -13.53 17.58
C ALA A 100 4.91 -12.04 17.33
N VAL A 101 4.39 -11.15 18.20
CA VAL A 101 4.67 -9.71 18.14
C VAL A 101 6.15 -9.43 18.40
N ALA A 102 6.75 -10.04 19.42
CA ALA A 102 8.16 -9.86 19.74
C ALA A 102 9.08 -10.31 18.58
N ALA A 103 8.78 -11.46 17.97
CA ALA A 103 9.53 -11.98 16.84
C ALA A 103 9.39 -11.09 15.59
N ALA A 104 8.17 -10.64 15.27
CA ALA A 104 7.92 -9.75 14.15
C ALA A 104 8.61 -8.39 14.31
N LEU A 105 8.60 -7.82 15.52
CA LEU A 105 9.31 -6.58 15.83
C LEU A 105 10.83 -6.74 15.72
N ALA A 106 11.38 -7.82 16.28
CA ALA A 106 12.81 -8.11 16.20
C ALA A 106 13.28 -8.28 14.75
N LEU A 107 12.51 -9.00 13.94
CA LEU A 107 12.79 -9.18 12.52
C LEU A 107 12.70 -7.85 11.75
N GLY A 108 11.64 -7.07 11.98
CA GLY A 108 11.47 -5.77 11.35
C GLY A 108 12.59 -4.79 11.67
N ALA A 109 13.00 -4.74 12.95
CA ALA A 109 14.11 -3.92 13.42
C ALA A 109 15.46 -4.37 12.83
N ALA A 110 15.70 -5.68 12.73
CA ALA A 110 16.94 -6.21 12.15
C ALA A 110 17.06 -5.87 10.65
N ILE A 111 15.98 -6.04 9.88
CA ILE A 111 15.96 -5.76 8.44
C ILE A 111 16.07 -4.25 8.18
N GLY A 112 15.27 -3.44 8.90
CA GLY A 112 15.31 -1.99 8.78
C GLY A 112 16.66 -1.39 9.20
N GLY A 113 17.28 -1.94 10.26
CA GLY A 113 18.61 -1.53 10.73
C GLY A 113 19.72 -1.83 9.74
N ARG A 114 19.71 -3.03 9.12
CA ARG A 114 20.69 -3.40 8.08
C ARG A 114 20.56 -2.51 6.84
N HIS A 115 19.33 -2.30 6.36
CA HIS A 115 19.08 -1.42 5.21
C HIS A 115 19.45 0.04 5.46
N ARG A 116 19.33 0.53 6.70
CA ARG A 116 19.83 1.85 7.08
C ARG A 116 21.36 1.91 7.10
N ASN A 117 22.02 0.84 7.55
CA ASN A 117 23.48 0.76 7.63
C ASN A 117 24.16 0.75 6.25
N ASP A 118 23.49 0.19 5.24
CA ASP A 118 24.01 0.13 3.85
C ASP A 118 23.83 1.46 3.08
N ARG A 119 23.16 2.46 3.66
CA ARG A 119 23.10 3.85 3.14
C ARG A 119 24.24 4.75 3.63
N GLY A 120 25.28 4.18 4.24
CA GLY A 120 26.56 4.85 4.42
C GLY A 120 27.06 5.41 3.10
N GLU A 121 27.26 6.72 3.09
CA GLU A 121 27.87 7.57 2.07
C GLU A 121 28.14 6.93 0.69
N ARG A 122 27.20 7.09 -0.25
CA ARG A 122 27.63 7.32 -1.64
C ARG A 122 27.73 8.83 -1.83
N PRO A 123 28.94 9.41 -1.93
CA PRO A 123 29.08 10.81 -2.31
C PRO A 123 28.33 10.99 -3.62
N ARG A 124 27.33 11.87 -3.63
CA ARG A 124 26.71 12.33 -4.87
C ARG A 124 27.76 13.13 -5.61
N ALA A 125 28.63 12.46 -6.36
CA ALA A 125 29.45 13.08 -7.37
C ALA A 125 28.47 13.81 -8.30
N GLY A 126 28.52 15.14 -8.25
CA GLY A 126 27.59 16.02 -8.91
C GLY A 126 27.59 15.73 -10.39
N LEU A 127 26.52 15.11 -10.88
CA LEU A 127 26.21 15.05 -12.30
C LEU A 127 25.40 16.29 -12.69
N TYR A 128 25.94 17.48 -12.37
CA TYR A 128 25.61 18.68 -13.14
C TYR A 128 26.42 18.59 -14.43
N ARG A 129 25.87 17.87 -15.41
CA ARG A 129 26.41 17.85 -16.77
C ARG A 129 26.19 19.24 -17.35
N HIS A 130 27.23 20.05 -17.38
CA HIS A 130 27.23 21.30 -18.14
C HIS A 130 26.98 20.96 -19.62
N PRO A 131 26.00 21.60 -20.29
CA PRO A 131 25.84 21.47 -21.72
C PRO A 131 26.87 22.38 -22.39
N GLY A 132 28.04 21.84 -22.72
CA GLY A 132 29.04 22.59 -23.49
C GLY A 132 30.43 21.96 -23.45
N ASN A 133 30.77 21.25 -24.52
CA ASN A 133 32.12 20.89 -24.98
C ASN A 133 32.95 19.90 -24.13
N ASP A 134 32.71 18.60 -24.34
CA ASP A 134 33.67 17.54 -23.98
C ASP A 134 34.10 16.75 -25.22
N VAL A 135 35.07 17.29 -25.97
CA VAL A 135 35.85 16.53 -26.99
C VAL A 135 37.16 16.00 -26.39
N THR A 136 37.47 16.29 -25.12
CA THR A 136 38.79 16.06 -24.52
C THR A 136 38.86 14.92 -23.50
N ALA A 137 37.76 14.24 -23.16
CA ALA A 137 37.78 13.15 -22.17
C ALA A 137 38.03 11.73 -22.77
N ALA A 138 38.09 11.58 -24.09
CA ALA A 138 38.22 10.28 -24.74
C ALA A 138 39.68 9.86 -25.04
N ARG A 139 40.69 10.47 -24.40
CA ARG A 139 42.11 10.25 -24.76
C ARG A 139 43.03 9.76 -23.64
N CYS A 140 42.51 9.26 -22.52
CA CYS A 140 43.36 8.77 -21.42
C CYS A 140 43.13 7.33 -20.98
N ASP A 141 42.50 6.48 -21.80
CA ASP A 141 42.30 5.05 -21.45
C ASP A 141 42.75 4.09 -22.57
N HIS A 142 43.97 4.28 -23.08
CA HIS A 142 44.59 3.32 -24.00
C HIS A 142 46.11 3.30 -23.88
N GLY A 143 46.64 3.15 -22.66
CA GLY A 143 48.09 3.27 -22.43
C GLY A 143 48.72 2.46 -21.30
N LEU A 144 48.02 1.54 -20.62
CA LEU A 144 48.63 0.72 -19.57
C LEU A 144 48.18 -0.73 -19.65
N HIS A 145 48.67 -1.44 -20.67
CA HIS A 145 48.84 -2.89 -20.65
C HIS A 145 49.65 -3.34 -21.88
N GLN A 146 50.94 -2.98 -21.98
CA GLN A 146 51.94 -3.80 -22.67
C GLN A 146 53.35 -3.56 -22.09
N ARG A 147 53.89 -4.64 -21.52
CA ARG A 147 55.23 -4.87 -20.92
C ARG A 147 55.40 -4.54 -19.45
#